data_AF-A0A839H0I6-F1
#
_entry.id   AF-A0A839H0I6-F1
#
_cell.length_a   1.000
_cell.length_b   1.000
_cell.length_c   1.000
_cell.angle_alpha   90.00
_cell.angle_beta   90.00
_cell.angle_gamma   90.00
#
_symmetry.space_group_name_H-M   'P 1'
#
loop_
_entity.id
_entity.type
_entity.pdbx_description
1 polymer ?
#
loop_
_entity_poly.entity_id
_entity_poly.type
_entity_poly.pdbx_seq_one_letter_code
_entity_poly.pdbx_strand_id
1 'polypeptide(L)'
;MSTLSFTGPRFTTKNLTLAAMLIALQVILEKLSIGDPSVLKFSFGFVATALLGYCLGPWISAWAMIVADIISNTILSSGSLFFPGFTLSAFISGIIAGMFLYQQRISWQRVLVYEFFQILLTNVIGTTLWLYLMSLSSSSSNHTFMALLFIRLPKELITWPIESLIVLVILRQISRMNLITKNHD
;
A
#
# COMPACT_ATOMS: atom_id res chain seq x y z
N MET A 1 -21.36 10.49 11.73
CA MET A 1 -20.15 9.65 11.84
C MET A 1 -19.32 9.88 10.59
N SER A 2 -18.14 10.50 10.69
CA SER A 2 -17.29 10.75 9.52
C SER A 2 -16.78 9.41 8.97
N THR A 3 -17.14 9.09 7.73
CA THR A 3 -16.80 7.80 7.08
C THR A 3 -15.32 7.73 6.70
N LEU A 4 -14.68 8.88 6.46
CA LEU A 4 -13.27 9.04 6.11
C LEU A 4 -12.58 9.97 7.11
N SER A 5 -11.30 9.71 7.40
CA SER A 5 -10.48 10.57 8.26
C SER A 5 -9.39 11.28 7.48
N PHE A 6 -9.45 12.60 7.40
CA PHE A 6 -8.35 13.42 6.85
C PHE A 6 -7.41 13.96 7.92
N THR A 7 -7.74 13.74 9.20
CA THR A 7 -6.91 14.13 10.33
C THR A 7 -5.73 13.16 10.44
N GLY A 8 -4.54 13.68 10.70
CA GLY A 8 -3.35 12.89 11.04
C GLY A 8 -2.78 13.36 12.38
N PRO A 9 -1.95 12.53 13.04
CA PRO A 9 -1.23 12.95 14.24
C PRO A 9 -0.12 13.95 13.88
N ARG A 10 0.36 14.68 14.88
CA ARG A 10 1.48 15.64 14.68
C ARG A 10 2.80 14.89 14.46
N PHE A 11 3.73 15.51 13.73
CA PHE A 11 5.11 15.04 13.62
C PHE A 11 5.84 15.21 14.95
N THR A 12 5.68 14.23 15.83
CA THR A 12 6.46 14.11 17.07
C THR A 12 7.60 13.12 16.85
N THR A 13 8.64 13.18 17.68
CA THR A 13 9.75 12.23 17.63
C THR A 13 9.27 10.78 17.73
N LYS A 14 8.28 10.50 18.59
CA LYS A 14 7.67 9.17 18.74
C LYS A 14 6.98 8.68 17.45
N ASN A 15 6.23 9.57 16.78
CA ASN A 15 5.53 9.21 15.55
C ASN A 15 6.51 9.03 14.39
N LEU A 16 7.59 9.82 14.36
CA LEU A 16 8.64 9.70 13.35
C LEU A 16 9.43 8.40 13.50
N THR A 17 9.79 8.00 14.73
CA THR A 17 10.46 6.73 14.96
C THR A 17 9.55 5.54 14.62
N LEU A 18 8.27 5.61 14.97
CA LEU A 18 7.29 4.58 14.59
C LEU A 18 7.13 4.50 13.06
N ALA A 19 7.09 5.63 12.36
CA ALA A 19 7.07 5.67 10.91
C ALA A 19 8.31 4.99 10.31
N ALA A 20 9.50 5.30 10.80
CA ALA A 20 10.74 4.69 10.33
C ALA A 20 10.76 3.16 10.52
N MET A 21 10.31 2.66 11.68
CA MET A 21 10.19 1.22 11.91
C MET A 21 9.19 0.55 10.96
N LEU A 22 8.03 1.18 10.73
CA LEU A 22 7.01 0.65 9.84
C LEU A 22 7.44 0.71 8.36
N ILE A 23 8.22 1.71 7.95
CA ILE A 23 8.84 1.77 6.63
C ILE A 23 9.82 0.61 6.48
N ALA A 24 10.70 0.38 7.46
CA ALA A 24 11.62 -0.76 7.43
C ALA A 24 10.87 -2.09 7.32
N LEU A 25 9.78 -2.23 8.09
CA LEU A 25 8.91 -3.40 8.00
C LEU A 25 8.26 -3.53 6.61
N GLN A 26 7.78 -2.43 6.03
CA GLN A 26 7.20 -2.43 4.68
C GLN A 26 8.21 -2.96 3.66
N VAL A 27 9.45 -2.46 3.69
CA VAL A 27 10.49 -2.82 2.73
C VAL A 27 10.84 -4.31 2.84
N ILE A 28 10.89 -4.83 4.08
CA ILE A 28 11.16 -6.25 4.34
C ILE A 28 9.99 -7.12 3.84
N LEU A 29 8.74 -6.77 4.22
CA LEU A 29 7.55 -7.54 3.84
C LEU A 29 7.26 -7.49 2.33
N GLU A 30 7.64 -6.42 1.65
CA GLU A 30 7.52 -6.31 0.20
C GLU A 30 8.47 -7.26 -0.53
N LYS A 31 9.68 -7.46 0.01
CA LYS A 31 10.64 -8.43 -0.53
C LYS A 31 10.28 -9.87 -0.19
N LEU A 32 9.65 -10.09 0.97
CA LEU A 32 9.07 -11.39 1.33
C LEU A 32 7.87 -11.66 0.42
N SER A 33 8.11 -12.45 -0.61
CA SER A 33 7.08 -12.87 -1.55
C SER A 33 6.98 -14.39 -1.55
N ILE A 34 5.74 -14.87 -1.59
CA ILE A 34 5.40 -16.28 -1.66
C ILE A 34 4.74 -16.53 -3.00
N GLY A 35 5.14 -17.62 -3.65
CA GLY A 35 4.63 -18.04 -4.95
C GLY A 35 5.68 -17.98 -6.05
N ASP A 36 5.37 -18.66 -7.15
CA ASP A 36 6.26 -18.74 -8.30
C ASP A 36 6.23 -17.42 -9.09
N PRO A 37 7.38 -16.77 -9.38
CA PRO A 37 7.44 -15.54 -10.17
C PRO A 37 6.73 -15.64 -11.53
N SER A 38 6.64 -16.86 -12.06
CA SER A 38 6.04 -17.16 -13.36
C SER A 38 4.51 -17.31 -13.33
N VAL A 39 3.92 -17.56 -12.16
CA VAL A 39 2.48 -17.84 -12.02
C VAL A 39 1.78 -16.76 -11.22
N LEU A 40 2.13 -16.59 -9.94
CA LEU A 40 1.51 -15.64 -9.02
C LEU A 40 2.51 -15.32 -7.91
N LYS A 41 3.15 -14.15 -7.99
CA LYS A 41 3.99 -13.61 -6.92
C LYS A 41 3.13 -12.78 -5.97
N PHE A 42 2.97 -13.23 -4.74
CA PHE A 42 2.22 -12.52 -3.70
C PHE A 42 3.19 -11.91 -2.68
N SER A 43 3.11 -10.60 -2.41
CA SER A 43 3.97 -9.90 -1.43
C SER A 43 3.16 -9.42 -0.23
N PHE A 44 3.79 -9.33 0.94
CA PHE A 44 3.12 -8.93 2.19
C PHE A 44 3.19 -7.43 2.50
N GLY A 45 3.66 -6.61 1.55
CA GLY A 45 3.83 -5.17 1.75
C GLY A 45 2.55 -4.45 2.17
N PHE A 46 1.39 -4.92 1.69
CA PHE A 46 0.05 -4.38 2.01
C PHE A 46 -0.22 -4.32 3.52
N VAL A 47 0.32 -5.26 4.29
CA VAL A 47 0.16 -5.30 5.76
C VAL A 47 0.79 -4.06 6.37
N ALA A 48 2.05 -3.76 6.05
CA ALA A 48 2.74 -2.61 6.61
C ALA A 48 2.11 -1.29 6.14
N THR A 49 1.63 -1.21 4.89
CA THR A 49 0.88 -0.05 4.39
C THR A 49 -0.39 0.19 5.19
N ALA A 50 -1.16 -0.87 5.48
CA ALA A 50 -2.36 -0.77 6.32
C ALA A 50 -2.01 -0.31 7.75
N LEU A 51 -0.89 -0.79 8.32
CA LEU A 51 -0.41 -0.36 9.64
C LEU A 51 0.02 1.11 9.65
N LEU A 52 0.77 1.55 8.65
CA LEU A 52 1.13 2.96 8.48
C LEU A 52 -0.12 3.85 8.48
N GLY A 53 -1.12 3.49 7.69
CA GLY A 53 -2.39 4.22 7.64
C GLY A 53 -3.14 4.21 8.97
N TYR A 54 -3.29 3.04 9.59
CA TYR A 54 -4.00 2.88 10.86
C TYR A 54 -3.35 3.65 12.02
N CYS A 55 -2.02 3.64 12.09
CA CYS A 55 -1.26 4.25 13.20
C CYS A 55 -0.97 5.73 13.00
N LEU A 56 -0.65 6.16 11.78
CA LEU A 56 -0.06 7.47 11.51
C LEU A 56 -0.93 8.39 10.64
N GLY A 57 -2.12 7.94 10.23
CA GLY A 57 -3.04 8.76 9.47
C GLY A 57 -2.58 9.03 8.04
N PRO A 58 -3.43 9.68 7.21
CA PRO A 58 -3.25 9.74 5.76
C PRO A 58 -2.01 10.50 5.30
N TRP A 59 -1.61 11.55 6.01
CA TRP A 59 -0.50 12.40 5.55
C TRP A 59 0.86 11.79 5.87
N ILE A 60 1.06 11.29 7.10
CA ILE A 60 2.33 10.68 7.48
C ILE A 60 2.52 9.35 6.76
N SER A 61 1.46 8.54 6.63
CA SER A 61 1.53 7.29 5.86
C SER A 61 1.88 7.53 4.39
N ALA A 62 1.34 8.58 3.76
CA ALA A 62 1.63 8.92 2.38
C ALA A 62 3.11 9.28 2.15
N TRP A 63 3.65 10.16 3.00
CA TRP A 63 5.08 10.50 2.94
C TRP A 63 5.97 9.31 3.30
N ALA A 64 5.58 8.50 4.29
CA ALA A 64 6.29 7.28 4.64
C ALA A 64 6.36 6.30 3.47
N MET A 65 5.26 6.14 2.72
CA MET A 65 5.21 5.28 1.53
C MET A 65 6.07 5.80 0.39
N ILE A 66 6.22 7.11 0.19
CA ILE A 66 7.19 7.67 -0.77
C ILE A 66 8.61 7.24 -0.40
N VAL A 67 8.98 7.40 0.88
CA VAL A 67 10.31 7.02 1.36
C VAL A 67 10.52 5.52 1.21
N ALA A 68 9.52 4.71 1.56
CA ALA A 68 9.55 3.26 1.41
C ALA A 68 9.76 2.84 -0.05
N ASP A 69 9.03 3.44 -0.98
CA ASP A 69 9.16 3.18 -2.43
C ASP A 69 10.56 3.52 -2.94
N ILE A 70 11.12 4.67 -2.57
CA ILE A 70 12.48 5.07 -2.97
C ILE A 70 13.51 4.07 -2.42
N ILE A 71 13.37 3.62 -1.17
CA ILE A 71 14.28 2.63 -0.58
C ILE A 71 14.16 1.28 -1.31
N SER A 72 12.93 0.76 -1.48
CA SER A 72 12.66 -0.52 -2.12
C SER A 72 13.11 -0.54 -3.59
N ASN A 73 12.76 0.50 -4.35
CA ASN A 73 12.88 0.53 -5.81
C ASN A 73 14.13 1.21 -6.34
N THR A 74 14.81 2.06 -5.56
CA THR A 74 16.08 2.70 -5.98
C THR A 74 17.28 2.09 -5.29
N ILE A 75 17.23 1.92 -3.96
CA ILE A 75 18.40 1.48 -3.19
C ILE A 75 18.55 -0.04 -3.22
N LEU A 76 17.43 -0.76 -3.08
CA LEU A 76 17.43 -2.22 -2.96
C LEU A 76 16.95 -2.93 -4.22
N SER A 77 16.77 -2.21 -5.33
CA SER A 77 16.38 -2.82 -6.61
C SER A 77 17.58 -3.45 -7.30
N SER A 78 17.38 -4.67 -7.80
CA SER A 78 18.37 -5.45 -8.55
C SER A 78 18.22 -5.28 -10.07
N GLY A 79 17.73 -4.13 -10.55
CA GLY A 79 17.74 -3.81 -11.99
C GLY A 79 16.51 -3.10 -12.57
N SER A 80 15.52 -2.69 -11.78
CA SER A 80 14.37 -1.92 -12.32
C SER A 80 14.69 -0.44 -12.46
N LEU A 81 14.35 0.16 -13.61
CA LEU A 81 14.40 1.62 -13.79
C LEU A 81 13.43 2.29 -12.80
N PHE A 82 13.93 3.24 -12.01
CA PHE A 82 13.08 4.10 -11.18
C PHE A 82 12.11 4.88 -12.08
N PHE A 83 10.81 4.73 -11.84
CA PHE A 83 9.78 5.48 -12.55
C PHE A 83 8.91 6.25 -11.54
N PRO A 84 8.85 7.59 -11.62
CA PRO A 84 8.12 8.42 -10.63
C PRO A 84 6.64 8.07 -10.45
N GLY A 85 6.00 7.46 -11.45
CA GLY A 85 4.61 7.01 -11.34
C GLY A 85 4.40 5.94 -10.26
N PHE A 86 5.37 5.03 -10.05
CA PHE A 86 5.25 4.03 -8.98
C PHE A 86 5.30 4.69 -7.59
N THR A 87 6.17 5.69 -7.42
CA THR A 87 6.21 6.50 -6.20
C THR A 87 4.91 7.26 -5.96
N LEU A 88 4.25 7.76 -7.02
CA LEU A 88 2.92 8.37 -6.92
C LEU A 88 1.86 7.35 -6.47
N SER A 89 1.89 6.12 -7.00
CA SER A 89 1.02 5.04 -6.52
C SER A 89 1.30 4.69 -5.06
N ALA A 90 2.55 4.68 -4.62
CA ALA A 90 2.91 4.46 -3.22
C ALA A 90 2.33 5.58 -2.32
N PHE A 91 2.47 6.85 -2.72
CA PHE A 91 1.87 7.98 -2.01
C PHE A 91 0.35 7.82 -1.86
N ILE A 92 -0.34 7.50 -2.97
CA ILE A 92 -1.79 7.27 -2.99
C ILE A 92 -2.17 6.10 -2.06
N SER A 93 -1.40 5.00 -2.05
CA SER A 93 -1.64 3.86 -1.17
C SER A 93 -1.62 4.27 0.31
N GLY A 94 -0.65 5.12 0.70
CA GLY A 94 -0.55 5.63 2.06
C GLY A 94 -1.75 6.50 2.42
N ILE A 95 -2.18 7.39 1.53
CA ILE A 95 -3.38 8.21 1.73
C ILE A 95 -4.61 7.33 1.93
N ILE A 96 -4.85 6.35 1.05
CA ILE A 96 -6.02 5.47 1.12
C ILE A 96 -6.03 4.70 2.44
N ALA A 97 -4.88 4.14 2.84
CA ALA A 97 -4.75 3.43 4.11
C ALA A 97 -5.11 4.33 5.30
N GLY A 98 -4.57 5.56 5.34
CA GLY A 98 -4.88 6.48 6.43
C GLY A 98 -6.33 6.98 6.42
N MET A 99 -6.88 7.29 5.24
CA MET A 99 -8.25 7.81 5.11
C MET A 99 -9.30 6.81 5.60
N PHE A 100 -9.13 5.54 5.30
CA PHE A 100 -10.09 4.50 5.66
C PHE A 100 -9.86 3.95 7.07
N LEU A 101 -8.61 3.80 7.52
CA LEU A 101 -8.28 3.07 8.74
C LEU A 101 -7.99 3.96 9.95
N TYR A 102 -7.53 5.20 9.77
CA TYR A 102 -7.05 6.04 10.88
C TYR A 102 -8.18 6.50 11.80
N GLN A 103 -8.04 6.20 13.10
CA GLN A 103 -9.03 6.48 14.15
C GLN A 103 -10.43 5.89 13.93
N GLN A 104 -10.62 5.05 12.92
CA GLN A 104 -11.91 4.47 12.58
C GLN A 104 -12.13 3.12 13.26
N ARG A 105 -13.40 2.69 13.36
CA ARG A 105 -13.73 1.35 13.87
C ARG A 105 -13.39 0.30 12.82
N ILE A 106 -12.65 -0.73 13.21
CA ILE A 106 -12.27 -1.83 12.32
C ILE A 106 -13.50 -2.71 12.08
N SER A 107 -14.06 -2.64 10.86
CA SER A 107 -15.13 -3.51 10.40
C SER A 107 -14.71 -4.25 9.12
N TRP A 108 -15.25 -5.46 8.92
CA TRP A 108 -15.00 -6.25 7.71
C TRP A 108 -15.33 -5.48 6.43
N GLN A 109 -16.50 -4.83 6.39
CA GLN A 109 -16.93 -4.04 5.25
C GLN A 109 -15.95 -2.91 4.93
N ARG A 110 -15.43 -2.23 5.95
CA ARG A 110 -14.49 -1.11 5.77
C ARG A 110 -13.14 -1.58 5.25
N VAL A 111 -12.60 -2.67 5.78
CA VAL A 111 -11.32 -3.24 5.32
C VAL A 111 -11.44 -3.74 3.89
N LEU A 112 -12.56 -4.40 3.55
CA LEU A 112 -12.84 -4.86 2.20
C LEU A 112 -12.92 -3.70 1.19
N VAL A 113 -13.61 -2.61 1.55
CA VAL A 113 -13.70 -1.40 0.71
C VAL A 113 -12.35 -0.69 0.60
N TYR A 114 -11.60 -0.58 1.70
CA TYR A 114 -10.24 -0.05 1.70
C TYR A 114 -9.35 -0.80 0.70
N GLU A 115 -9.30 -2.12 0.81
CA GLU A 115 -8.43 -2.95 -0.03
C GLU A 115 -8.87 -2.88 -1.50
N PHE A 116 -10.18 -2.81 -1.75
CA PHE A 116 -10.71 -2.63 -3.10
C PHE A 116 -10.19 -1.35 -3.75
N PHE A 117 -10.33 -0.21 -3.07
CA PHE A 117 -9.86 1.07 -3.60
C PHE A 117 -8.34 1.14 -3.72
N GLN A 118 -7.62 0.54 -2.76
CA GLN A 118 -6.18 0.44 -2.82
C GLN A 118 -5.75 -0.31 -4.08
N ILE A 119 -6.18 -1.56 -4.25
CA ILE A 119 -5.83 -2.40 -5.41
C ILE A 119 -6.28 -1.76 -6.72
N LEU A 120 -7.50 -1.21 -6.79
CA LEU A 120 -8.03 -0.59 -8.00
C LEU A 120 -7.17 0.61 -8.45
N LEU A 121 -6.85 1.53 -7.53
CA LEU A 121 -6.16 2.77 -7.88
C LEU A 121 -4.66 2.55 -8.10
N THR A 122 -4.00 1.78 -7.23
CA THR A 122 -2.54 1.66 -7.26
C THR A 122 -2.11 0.55 -8.20
N ASN A 123 -2.78 -0.62 -8.16
CA ASN A 123 -2.38 -1.78 -8.93
C ASN A 123 -3.07 -1.81 -10.30
N VAL A 124 -4.40 -1.86 -10.36
CA VAL A 124 -5.12 -2.00 -11.64
C VAL A 124 -4.91 -0.77 -12.54
N ILE A 125 -5.15 0.44 -12.02
CA ILE A 125 -5.00 1.67 -12.80
C ILE A 125 -3.54 2.12 -12.84
N GLY A 126 -2.94 2.34 -11.67
CA GLY A 126 -1.58 2.87 -11.54
C GLY A 126 -0.56 2.03 -12.30
N THR A 127 -0.31 0.78 -11.86
CA THR A 127 0.76 -0.02 -12.47
C THR A 127 0.55 -0.29 -13.96
N THR A 128 -0.69 -0.49 -14.42
CA THR A 128 -0.98 -0.67 -15.85
C THR A 128 -0.65 0.58 -16.65
N LEU A 129 -1.02 1.77 -16.14
CA LEU A 129 -0.73 3.05 -16.77
C LEU A 129 0.77 3.34 -16.79
N TRP A 130 1.49 3.08 -15.71
CA TRP A 130 2.94 3.27 -15.64
C TRP A 130 3.69 2.36 -16.60
N LEU A 131 3.34 1.07 -16.65
CA LEU A 131 3.94 0.13 -17.59
C LEU A 131 3.64 0.52 -19.04
N TYR A 132 2.42 0.96 -19.34
CA TYR A 132 2.08 1.47 -20.66
C TYR A 132 2.94 2.70 -21.03
N LEU A 133 3.06 3.70 -20.15
CA LEU A 133 3.91 4.86 -20.38
C LEU A 133 5.39 4.50 -20.55
N MET A 134 5.91 3.56 -19.75
CA MET A 134 7.30 3.08 -19.90
C MET A 134 7.52 2.35 -21.24
N SER A 135 6.54 1.56 -21.68
CA SER A 135 6.58 0.87 -22.99
C SER A 135 6.49 1.83 -24.17
N LEU A 136 5.75 2.95 -24.03
CA LEU A 136 5.63 3.96 -25.07
C LEU A 136 6.92 4.78 -25.22
N SER A 137 7.59 5.07 -24.10
CA SER A 137 8.89 5.76 -24.09
C SER A 137 10.07 4.89 -24.56
N SER A 138 9.94 3.56 -24.44
CA SER A 138 10.96 2.59 -24.86
C SER A 138 10.48 1.85 -26.10
N SER A 139 10.85 2.35 -27.29
CA SER A 139 10.39 1.97 -28.66
C SER A 139 10.43 0.47 -29.06
N SER A 140 10.66 -0.47 -28.15
CA SER A 140 10.87 -1.90 -28.44
C SER A 140 9.66 -2.80 -28.21
N SER A 141 8.55 -2.36 -27.61
CA SER A 141 7.37 -3.23 -27.40
C SER A 141 6.03 -2.49 -27.36
N ASN A 142 5.24 -2.61 -28.42
CA ASN A 142 3.84 -2.15 -28.44
C ASN A 142 2.96 -3.13 -27.64
N HIS A 143 2.95 -3.02 -26.31
CA HIS A 143 1.96 -3.69 -25.49
C HIS A 143 0.68 -2.85 -25.43
N THR A 144 -0.44 -3.40 -25.90
CA THR A 144 -1.75 -2.73 -25.80
C THR A 144 -2.14 -2.59 -24.33
N PHE A 145 -2.49 -1.38 -23.88
CA PHE A 145 -2.97 -1.10 -22.51
C PHE A 145 -4.03 -2.11 -22.04
N MET A 146 -4.99 -2.45 -22.90
CA MET A 146 -6.02 -3.44 -22.60
C MET A 146 -5.46 -4.84 -22.31
N ALA A 147 -4.42 -5.30 -23.01
CA ALA A 147 -3.83 -6.62 -22.77
C ALA A 147 -3.18 -6.70 -21.37
N LEU A 148 -2.49 -5.64 -20.95
CA LEU A 148 -1.92 -5.54 -19.61
C LEU A 148 -2.98 -5.46 -18.52
N LEU A 149 -4.13 -4.85 -18.81
CA LEU A 149 -5.24 -4.78 -17.85
C LEU A 149 -5.90 -6.16 -17.69
N PHE A 150 -6.21 -6.84 -18.80
CA PHE A 150 -6.86 -8.16 -18.79
C PHE A 150 -6.02 -9.24 -18.10
N ILE A 151 -4.69 -9.16 -18.14
CA ILE A 151 -3.84 -10.12 -17.44
C ILE A 151 -3.79 -9.86 -15.92
N ARG A 152 -4.01 -8.61 -15.49
CA ARG A 152 -3.98 -8.22 -14.07
C ARG A 152 -5.30 -8.47 -13.36
N LEU A 153 -6.44 -8.24 -14.00
CA LEU A 153 -7.74 -8.33 -13.33
C LEU A 153 -7.99 -9.68 -12.61
N PRO A 154 -7.72 -10.86 -13.21
CA PRO A 154 -8.00 -12.13 -12.55
C PRO A 154 -7.18 -12.31 -11.27
N LYS A 155 -5.89 -11.98 -11.30
CA LYS A 155 -5.03 -12.10 -10.12
C LYS A 155 -5.46 -11.16 -8.99
N GLU A 156 -5.76 -9.89 -9.32
CA GLU A 156 -6.12 -8.87 -8.33
C GLU A 156 -7.49 -9.16 -7.71
N LEU A 157 -8.42 -9.72 -8.48
CA LEU A 157 -9.74 -10.11 -7.97
C LEU A 157 -9.64 -11.27 -6.96
N ILE A 158 -8.68 -12.17 -7.14
CA ILE A 158 -8.45 -13.32 -6.25
C ILE A 158 -7.66 -12.89 -5.01
N THR A 159 -6.67 -12.00 -5.15
CA THR A 159 -5.86 -11.53 -4.01
C THR A 159 -6.64 -10.59 -3.09
N TRP A 160 -7.54 -9.77 -3.64
CA TRP A 160 -8.35 -8.82 -2.88
C TRP A 160 -9.04 -9.39 -1.62
N PRO A 161 -9.85 -10.47 -1.69
CA PRO A 161 -10.47 -11.03 -0.49
C PRO A 161 -9.43 -11.58 0.50
N ILE A 162 -8.32 -12.13 0.02
CA ILE A 162 -7.25 -12.70 0.84
C ILE A 162 -6.53 -11.59 1.62
N GLU A 163 -6.10 -10.53 0.94
CA GLU A 163 -5.46 -9.37 1.55
C GLU A 163 -6.37 -8.71 2.58
N SER A 164 -7.64 -8.50 2.23
CA SER A 164 -8.62 -7.91 3.16
C SER A 164 -8.80 -8.72 4.45
N LEU A 165 -8.78 -10.06 4.34
CA LEU A 165 -8.90 -10.95 5.50
C LEU A 165 -7.66 -10.88 6.38
N ILE A 166 -6.47 -10.88 5.78
CA ILE A 166 -5.20 -10.78 6.51
C ILE A 166 -5.11 -9.43 7.24
N VAL A 167 -5.38 -8.32 6.54
CA VAL A 167 -5.38 -6.98 7.13
C VAL A 167 -6.38 -6.90 8.28
N LEU A 168 -7.58 -7.45 8.12
CA LEU A 168 -8.58 -7.44 9.18
C LEU A 168 -8.11 -8.17 10.44
N VAL A 169 -7.52 -9.35 10.30
CA VAL A 169 -7.03 -10.12 11.45
C VAL A 169 -5.91 -9.37 12.17
N ILE A 170 -4.96 -8.81 11.43
CA ILE A 170 -3.81 -8.08 11.97
C ILE A 170 -4.27 -6.80 12.68
N LEU A 171 -5.10 -5.98 12.03
CA LEU A 171 -5.61 -4.74 12.62
C LEU A 171 -6.44 -5.03 13.88
N ARG A 172 -7.26 -6.09 13.88
CA ARG A 172 -8.00 -6.49 15.09
C ARG A 172 -7.07 -6.86 16.23
N GLN A 173 -6.01 -7.61 15.99
CA GLN A 173 -5.08 -7.96 17.07
C GLN A 173 -4.32 -6.74 17.59
N ILE A 174 -3.86 -5.85 16.72
CA ILE A 174 -3.17 -4.63 17.13
C ILE A 174 -4.11 -3.71 17.91
N SER A 175 -5.37 -3.60 17.51
CA SER A 175 -6.37 -2.82 18.24
C SER A 175 -6.63 -3.36 19.66
N ARG A 176 -6.48 -4.68 19.88
CA ARG A 176 -6.63 -5.30 21.21
C ARG A 176 -5.42 -5.05 22.11
N MET A 177 -4.23 -4.94 21.54
CA MET A 177 -3.00 -4.74 22.31
C MET A 177 -2.86 -3.32 22.88
N ASN A 178 -3.80 -2.40 22.60
CA ASN A 178 -3.83 -1.03 23.12
C ASN A 178 -2.51 -0.25 22.94
N LEU A 179 -1.66 -0.66 21.98
CA LEU A 179 -0.32 -0.11 21.75
C LEU A 179 -0.34 1.35 21.28
N ILE A 180 -1.50 1.82 20.84
CA ILE A 180 -1.73 3.17 20.36
C ILE A 180 -2.74 3.79 21.31
N THR A 181 -2.25 4.47 22.33
CA THR A 181 -3.06 5.43 23.08
C THR A 181 -3.58 6.44 22.08
N LYS A 182 -4.86 6.32 21.71
CA LYS A 182 -5.60 7.42 21.09
C LYS A 182 -5.61 8.55 22.11
N ASN A 183 -4.62 9.42 22.06
CA ASN A 183 -4.70 10.70 22.74
C ASN A 183 -5.88 11.44 22.10
N HIS A 184 -6.99 11.41 22.81
CA HIS A 184 -8.14 12.27 22.58
C HIS A 184 -7.77 13.66 23.12
N ASP A 185 -6.97 14.39 22.36
CA ASP A 185 -6.76 15.82 22.59
C ASP A 185 -7.61 16.62 21.60
#